data_AF-A0A660SLB4-F1
#
_entry.id   AF-A0A660SLB4-F1
#
_cell.length_a   1.000
_cell.length_b   1.000
_cell.length_c   1.000
_cell.angle_alpha   90.00
_cell.angle_beta   90.00
_cell.angle_gamma   90.00
#
_symmetry.space_group_name_H-M   'P 1'
#
loop_
_entity.id
_entity.type
_entity.pdbx_description
1 polymer ?
#
loop_
_entity_poly.entity_id
_entity_poly.type
_entity_poly.pdbx_seq_one_letter_code
_entity_poly.pdbx_strand_id
1 'polypeptide(L)' 'VGNAFVSNKHGNFILNKGSATSKDIIELINIIKDAVYVRYKVELQLEIKII' A
#
# COMPACT_ATOMS: atom_id res chain seq x y z
N VAL A 1 -4.47 -4.02 6.31
CA VAL A 1 -4.90 -2.87 7.16
C VAL A 1 -6.38 -2.68 6.92
N GLY A 2 -7.22 -2.86 7.93
CA GLY A 2 -8.68 -2.91 7.73
C GLY A 2 -9.06 -3.91 6.62
N ASN A 3 -9.76 -3.43 5.60
CA ASN A 3 -10.14 -4.19 4.40
C ASN A 3 -9.19 -4.01 3.19
N ALA A 4 -8.09 -3.27 3.35
CA ALA A 4 -7.05 -3.09 2.33
C ALA A 4 -5.94 -4.15 2.47
N PHE A 5 -5.49 -4.71 1.34
CA PHE A 5 -4.40 -5.70 1.31
C PHE A 5 -3.64 -5.67 -0.02
N VAL A 6 -2.40 -6.16 -0.01
CA VAL A 6 -1.60 -6.33 -1.24
C VAL A 6 -2.05 -7.60 -1.97
N SER A 7 -2.22 -7.53 -3.29
CA SER A 7 -2.57 -8.68 -4.13
C SER A 7 -1.54 -9.80 -4.01
N ASN A 8 -2.03 -11.03 -3.84
CA ASN A 8 -1.20 -12.24 -3.86
C ASN A 8 -0.70 -12.60 -5.27
N LYS A 9 -1.27 -12.02 -6.32
CA LYS A 9 -0.86 -12.23 -7.71
C LYS A 9 0.21 -11.24 -8.15
N HIS A 10 0.18 -10.01 -7.63
CA HIS A 10 1.14 -8.96 -8.00
C HIS A 10 1.31 -7.93 -6.88
N GLY A 11 2.53 -7.79 -6.35
CA GLY A 11 2.82 -6.97 -5.17
C GLY A 11 2.61 -5.46 -5.28
N ASN A 12 2.40 -4.92 -6.48
CA ASN A 12 2.22 -3.47 -6.70
C ASN A 12 0.75 -3.05 -6.61
N PHE A 13 -0.17 -4.01 -6.52
CA PHE A 13 -1.60 -3.73 -6.46
C PHE A 13 -2.11 -3.84 -5.03
N ILE A 14 -2.70 -2.76 -4.55
CA ILE A 14 -3.50 -2.75 -3.33
C ILE A 14 -4.96 -3.01 -3.73
N LEU A 15 -5.56 -4.02 -3.14
CA LEU A 15 -6.94 -4.44 -3.38
C LEU A 15 -7.82 -4.06 -2.19
N ASN A 16 -9.05 -3.70 -2.50
CA ASN A 16 -10.11 -3.45 -1.53
C ASN A 16 -10.97 -4.73 -1.39
N LYS A 17 -11.11 -5.28 -0.18
CA LYS A 17 -11.99 -6.45 0.10
C LYS A 17 -13.49 -6.14 0.13
N GLY A 18 -13.90 -4.91 -0.21
CA GLY A 18 -15.28 -4.46 -0.32
C GLY A 18 -15.62 -3.26 0.56
N SER A 19 -14.88 -3.04 1.65
CA SER A 19 -15.14 -1.95 2.61
C SER A 19 -13.87 -1.28 3.12
N ALA A 20 -12.80 -1.27 2.33
CA ALA A 20 -11.59 -0.51 2.64
C ALA A 20 -11.86 0.98 2.48
N THR A 21 -11.48 1.76 3.49
CA THR A 21 -11.53 3.21 3.47
C THR A 21 -10.27 3.79 2.84
N SER A 22 -10.30 5.04 2.40
CA SER A 22 -9.10 5.74 1.93
C SER A 22 -8.01 5.78 3.00
N LYS A 23 -8.39 5.87 4.28
CA LYS A 23 -7.45 5.79 5.42
C LYS A 23 -6.73 4.44 5.46
N ASP A 24 -7.44 3.33 5.29
CA ASP A 24 -6.84 1.99 5.27
C ASP A 24 -5.81 1.84 4.15
N ILE A 25 -6.12 2.40 2.97
CA ILE A 25 -5.25 2.36 1.79
C ILE A 25 -3.98 3.19 2.05
N ILE A 26 -4.11 4.42 2.55
CA ILE A 26 -2.98 5.30 2.85
C ILE A 26 -2.08 4.70 3.94
N GLU A 27 -2.68 4.13 4.99
CA GLU A 27 -1.92 3.47 6.05
C GLU A 27 -1.15 2.25 5.52
N LEU A 28 -1.79 1.42 4.68
CA LEU A 28 -1.10 0.29 4.05
C LEU A 28 0.04 0.75 3.13
N ILE A 29 -0.15 1.83 2.37
CA ILE A 29 0.91 2.44 1.55
C ILE A 29 2.12 2.81 2.42
N ASN A 30 1.91 3.49 3.55
CA ASN A 30 2.99 3.91 4.42
C ASN A 30 3.75 2.70 4.99
N ILE A 31 3.04 1.67 5.46
CA ILE A 31 3.66 0.43 5.94
C ILE A 31 4.54 -0.22 4.87
N ILE A 32 4.06 -0.27 3.61
CA ILE A 32 4.83 -0.84 2.49
C ILE A 32 6.08 -0.01 2.21
N LYS A 33 5.96 1.32 2.14
CA LYS A 33 7.08 2.24 1.91
C LYS A 33 8.14 2.09 2.99
N ASP A 34 7.74 2.10 4.25
CA ASP A 34 8.65 1.96 5.39
C ASP A 34 9.35 0.60 5.38
N ALA A 35 8.61 -0.50 5.15
CA ALA A 35 9.19 -1.83 5.11
C ALA A 35 10.22 -1.98 3.98
N VAL A 36 9.95 -1.42 2.80
CA VAL A 36 10.86 -1.45 1.66
C VAL A 36 12.09 -0.58 1.91
N TYR A 37 11.90 0.62 2.46
CA TYR A 37 13.02 1.49 2.81
C TYR A 37 13.93 0.85 3.88
N VAL A 38 13.36 0.28 4.94
CA VAL A 38 14.15 -0.37 6.00
C VAL A 38 14.97 -1.54 5.45
N ARG A 39 14.38 -2.38 4.59
CA ARG A 39 15.02 -3.59 4.08
C ARG A 39 16.00 -3.34 2.93
N TYR A 40 15.67 -2.42 2.03
CA TYR A 40 16.39 -2.25 0.77
C TYR A 40 17.00 -0.86 0.58
N LYS A 41 16.72 0.10 1.48
CA LYS A 41 17.13 1.51 1.35
C LYS A 41 16.65 2.15 0.06
N VAL A 42 15.47 1.73 -0.41
CA VAL A 42 14.79 2.25 -1.59
C VAL A 42 13.55 3.02 -1.16
N GLU A 43 13.39 4.24 -1.68
CA GLU A 43 12.20 5.05 -1.49
C GLU A 43 11.19 4.79 -2.61
N LEU A 44 10.01 4.27 -2.25
CA LEU A 44 8.95 4.03 -3.23
C LEU A 44 8.11 5.30 -3.47
N GLN A 45 7.91 5.61 -4.75
CA GLN A 45 7.02 6.67 -5.20
C GLN A 45 5.68 6.09 -5.62
N LEU A 46 4.60 6.84 -5.39
CA LEU A 46 3.28 6.43 -5.85
C LEU A 46 3.12 6.74 -7.33
N GLU A 47 2.59 5.78 -8.08
CA GLU A 47 2.18 5.99 -9.47
C GLU A 47 0.90 6.84 -9.55
N ILE A 48 -0.01 6.64 -8.60
CA ILE A 48 -1.29 7.33 -8.52
C ILE A 48 -1.18 8.65 -7.75
N LYS A 49 -2.11 9.57 -8.04
CA LYS A 49 -2.31 10.79 -7.25
C LYS A 49 -3.43 10.57 -6.23
N ILE A 50 -3.20 11.04 -5.00
CA ILE A 50 -4.23 11.13 -3.96
C ILE A 50 -4.83 12.54 -4.06
N ILE A 51 -6.16 12.65 -4.10
CA ILE A 51 -6.92 13.91 -4.22
C ILE A 51 -7.68 14.14 -2.92
#